data_AF-A0A5C8F3R5-F1
#
_entry.id   AF-A0A5C8F3R5-F1
#
_cell.length_a   1.000
_cell.length_b   1.000
_cell.length_c   1.000
_cell.angle_alpha   90.00
_cell.angle_beta   90.00
_cell.angle_gamma   90.00
#
_symmetry.space_group_name_H-M   'P 1'
#
loop_
_entity.id
_entity.type
_entity.pdbx_description
1 polymer ?
#
loop_
_entity_poly.entity_id
_entity_poly.type
_entity_poly.pdbx_seq_one_letter_code
_entity_poly.pdbx_strand_id
1 'polypeptide(L)' 'MKKLFCLLFAFSIIGSSSLFADWIVPLSKVPAAVKNAVKRNYPRARIWKVEIDDGLYHVELSNGIELEVTRRGRIVDIDY' A
#
# COMPACT_ATOMS: atom_id res chain seq x y z
N MET A 1 17.99 6.44 47.91
CA MET A 1 18.95 6.73 46.81
C MET A 1 18.29 6.36 45.48
N LYS A 2 17.30 7.09 44.95
CA LYS A 2 17.40 8.34 44.18
C LYS A 2 18.45 8.39 43.05
N LYS A 3 19.02 7.27 42.58
CA LYS A 3 19.94 7.27 41.42
C LYS A 3 19.91 5.94 40.63
N LEU A 4 18.74 5.31 40.52
CA LEU A 4 18.58 4.10 39.69
C LEU A 4 17.38 4.15 38.74
N PHE A 5 16.67 5.29 38.68
CA PHE A 5 15.52 5.45 37.78
C PHE A 5 15.84 6.26 36.51
N CYS A 6 17.06 6.77 36.37
CA CYS A 6 17.45 7.62 35.23
C CYS A 6 18.09 6.84 34.06
N LEU A 7 18.28 5.53 34.18
CA LEU A 7 18.88 4.69 33.12
C LEU A 7 17.85 3.86 32.34
N LEU A 8 16.54 4.06 32.57
CA LEU A 8 15.48 3.51 31.73
C LEU A 8 14.88 4.53 30.75
N PHE A 9 15.38 5.78 30.77
CA PHE A 9 14.91 6.86 29.90
C PHE A 9 15.82 7.17 28.71
N ALA A 10 16.89 6.37 28.50
CA ALA A 10 17.87 6.60 27.43
C ALA A 10 17.69 5.69 26.20
N PHE A 11 16.59 4.91 26.11
CA PHE A 11 16.31 4.07 24.94
C PHE A 11 14.92 4.31 24.31
N SER A 12 14.16 5.30 24.74
CA SER A 12 12.79 5.54 24.23
C SER A 12 12.71 6.40 22.96
N ILE A 13 13.81 6.62 22.23
CA ILE A 13 13.81 7.49 21.03
C ILE A 13 14.41 6.79 19.79
N ILE A 14 14.35 5.46 19.72
CA ILE A 14 14.68 4.77 18.47
C ILE A 14 13.56 3.79 18.12
N GLY A 15 12.71 4.21 17.18
CA GLY A 15 12.05 3.27 16.28
C GLY A 15 10.54 3.11 16.40
N SER A 16 9.76 4.19 16.31
CA SER A 16 8.33 4.08 15.92
C SER A 16 8.03 4.65 14.53
N SER A 17 9.00 5.24 13.83
CA SER A 17 8.75 5.98 12.59
C SER A 17 8.90 5.17 11.30
N SER A 18 8.86 3.83 11.35
CA SER A 18 9.13 2.98 10.17
C SER A 18 8.02 1.98 9.83
N LEU A 19 6.80 2.13 10.37
CA LEU A 19 5.70 1.18 10.11
C LEU A 19 4.68 1.63 9.04
N PHE A 20 4.97 2.65 8.24
CA PHE A 20 4.11 3.09 7.13
C PHE A 20 4.85 3.02 5.80
N ALA A 21 5.54 1.92 5.53
CA ALA A 21 5.98 1.63 4.17
C ALA A 21 4.86 0.82 3.53
N ASP A 22 4.05 1.45 2.68
CA ASP A 22 3.10 0.73 1.84
C ASP A 22 3.86 -0.35 1.07
N TRP A 23 3.43 -1.60 1.25
CA TRP A 23 4.15 -2.72 0.66
C TRP A 23 3.89 -2.74 -0.84
N ILE A 24 4.92 -2.44 -1.63
CA ILE A 24 4.85 -2.61 -3.09
C ILE A 24 4.74 -4.09 -3.43
N VAL A 25 3.67 -4.44 -4.13
CA VAL A 25 3.38 -5.81 -4.56
C VAL A 25 3.89 -6.03 -5.98
N PRO A 26 4.78 -7.02 -6.21
CA PRO A 26 5.14 -7.43 -7.55
C PRO A 26 3.91 -7.83 -8.34
N LEU A 27 3.77 -7.36 -9.59
CA LEU A 27 2.60 -7.61 -10.43
C LEU A 27 2.28 -9.11 -10.63
N SER A 28 3.29 -9.99 -10.50
CA SER A 28 3.14 -11.44 -10.52
C SER A 28 2.35 -12.00 -9.32
N LYS A 29 2.37 -11.30 -8.18
CA LYS A 29 1.63 -11.66 -6.96
C LYS A 29 0.25 -11.01 -6.88
N VAL A 30 -0.01 -10.00 -7.71
CA VAL A 30 -1.33 -9.36 -7.79
C VAL A 30 -2.37 -10.36 -8.34
N PRO A 31 -3.52 -10.57 -7.66
CA PRO A 31 -4.57 -11.46 -8.12
C PRO A 31 -5.04 -11.13 -9.53
N ALA A 32 -5.35 -12.17 -10.32
CA ALA A 32 -5.86 -11.99 -11.68
C ALA A 32 -7.14 -11.15 -11.73
N ALA A 33 -8.01 -11.29 -10.71
CA ALA A 33 -9.25 -10.51 -10.62
C ALA A 33 -8.99 -8.99 -10.56
N VAL A 34 -7.98 -8.55 -9.80
CA VAL A 34 -7.57 -7.14 -9.71
C VAL A 34 -7.05 -6.65 -11.07
N LYS A 35 -6.08 -7.38 -11.66
CA LYS A 35 -5.52 -7.03 -12.98
C LYS A 35 -6.57 -6.97 -14.08
N ASN A 36 -7.52 -7.91 -14.07
CA ASN A 36 -8.61 -7.94 -15.05
C ASN A 36 -9.60 -6.80 -14.84
N ALA A 37 -9.90 -6.42 -13.59
CA ALA A 37 -10.75 -5.28 -13.29
C ALA A 37 -10.13 -3.97 -13.81
N VAL A 38 -8.85 -3.76 -13.53
CA VAL A 38 -8.10 -2.60 -14.02
C VAL A 38 -8.07 -2.57 -15.54
N LYS A 39 -7.67 -3.67 -16.19
CA LYS A 39 -7.58 -3.76 -17.67
C LYS A 39 -8.93 -3.56 -18.36
N ARG A 40 -10.03 -4.00 -17.75
CA ARG A 40 -11.37 -3.82 -18.32
C ARG A 40 -11.82 -2.36 -18.32
N ASN A 41 -11.49 -1.61 -17.27
CA ASN A 41 -11.89 -0.20 -17.13
C ASN A 41 -10.89 0.75 -17.80
N TYR A 42 -9.60 0.42 -17.77
CA TYR A 42 -8.50 1.23 -18.29
C TYR A 42 -7.62 0.43 -19.27
N PRO A 43 -8.16 -0.02 -20.42
CA PRO A 43 -7.46 -0.94 -21.33
C PRO A 43 -6.22 -0.34 -22.00
N ARG A 44 -6.08 0.98 -22.00
CA ARG A 44 -4.95 1.70 -22.60
C ARG A 44 -3.89 2.12 -21.58
N ALA A 45 -4.21 2.08 -20.29
CA ALA A 45 -3.28 2.45 -19.24
C ALA A 45 -2.47 1.23 -18.78
N ARG A 46 -1.19 1.45 -18.45
CA ARG A 46 -0.34 0.41 -17.87
C ARG A 46 -0.39 0.53 -16.35
N ILE A 47 -0.36 -0.60 -15.65
CA ILE A 47 -0.17 -0.60 -14.20
C ILE A 47 1.27 -0.15 -13.93
N TRP A 48 1.41 0.97 -13.23
CA TRP A 48 2.70 1.55 -12.85
C TRP A 48 3.18 0.96 -11.53
N LYS A 49 2.33 0.98 -10.53
CA LYS A 49 2.62 0.53 -9.17
C LYS A 49 1.40 -0.14 -8.56
N VAL A 50 1.65 -1.10 -7.67
CA VAL A 50 0.59 -1.72 -6.87
C VAL A 50 1.06 -1.81 -5.44
N GLU A 51 0.24 -1.32 -4.52
CA GLU A 51 0.44 -1.44 -3.08
C GLU A 51 -0.73 -2.20 -2.45
N ILE A 52 -0.50 -2.76 -1.27
CA ILE A 52 -1.57 -3.26 -0.42
C ILE A 52 -1.59 -2.44 0.85
N ASP A 53 -2.72 -1.80 1.09
CA ASP A 53 -3.08 -1.15 2.34
C ASP A 53 -4.50 -1.57 2.73
N ASP A 54 -4.73 -1.78 4.02
CA ASP A 54 -6.03 -2.22 4.59
C ASP A 54 -6.76 -3.36 3.84
N GLY A 55 -6.01 -4.25 3.20
CA GLY A 55 -6.54 -5.39 2.43
C GLY A 55 -7.09 -5.02 1.03
N LEU A 56 -6.92 -3.78 0.62
CA LEU A 56 -7.19 -3.27 -0.73
C LEU A 56 -5.90 -3.23 -1.55
N TYR A 57 -6.05 -3.26 -2.87
CA TYR A 57 -4.97 -3.08 -3.82
C TYR A 57 -5.06 -1.66 -4.36
N HIS A 58 -4.08 -0.82 -4.03
CA HIS A 58 -3.96 0.53 -4.55
C HIS A 58 -3.16 0.43 -5.85
N VAL A 59 -3.83 0.63 -6.99
CA VAL A 59 -3.27 0.45 -8.32
C VAL A 59 -3.10 1.80 -8.98
N GLU A 60 -1.86 2.25 -9.05
CA GLU A 60 -1.49 3.46 -9.79
C GLU A 60 -1.27 3.12 -11.27
N LEU A 61 -1.88 3.91 -12.14
CA LEU A 61 -1.80 3.75 -13.58
C LEU A 61 -0.84 4.77 -14.21
N SER A 62 -0.28 4.42 -15.37
CA SER A 62 0.67 5.26 -16.10
C SER A 62 0.13 6.63 -16.55
N ASN A 63 -1.17 6.85 -16.43
CA ASN A 63 -1.84 8.11 -16.73
C ASN A 63 -2.18 8.92 -15.47
N GLY A 64 -1.67 8.52 -14.29
CA GLY A 64 -1.84 9.23 -13.02
C GLY A 64 -3.10 8.84 -12.23
N ILE A 65 -3.97 7.99 -12.79
CA ILE A 65 -5.17 7.53 -12.09
C ILE A 65 -4.78 6.48 -11.05
N GLU A 66 -5.34 6.60 -9.85
CA GLU A 66 -5.22 5.63 -8.78
C GLU A 66 -6.55 4.92 -8.53
N LEU A 67 -6.49 3.60 -8.31
CA LEU A 67 -7.65 2.76 -8.10
C LEU A 67 -7.49 1.96 -6.82
N GLU A 68 -8.46 2.04 -5.93
CA GLU A 68 -8.58 1.08 -4.84
C GLU A 68 -9.41 -0.11 -5.28
N VAL A 69 -8.83 -1.31 -5.20
CA VAL A 69 -9.45 -2.53 -5.71
C VAL A 69 -9.41 -3.63 -4.67
N THR A 70 -10.57 -4.20 -4.34
CA THR A 70 -10.63 -5.39 -3.49
C THR A 70 -9.92 -6.58 -4.14
N ARG A 71 -9.48 -7.56 -3.33
CA ARG A 71 -8.91 -8.83 -3.83
C ARG A 71 -9.79 -9.56 -4.87
N ARG A 72 -11.11 -9.36 -4.85
CA ARG A 72 -12.09 -9.97 -5.79
C ARG A 72 -12.25 -9.17 -7.09
N GLY A 73 -11.52 -8.07 -7.29
CA GLY A 73 -11.58 -7.26 -8.50
C GLY A 73 -12.75 -6.27 -8.56
N ARG A 74 -13.32 -5.91 -7.40
CA ARG A 74 -14.27 -4.79 -7.30
C ARG A 74 -13.49 -3.51 -7.02
N ILE A 75 -13.67 -2.48 -7.84
CA ILE A 75 -13.17 -1.12 -7.61
C ILE A 75 -14.03 -0.50 -6.51
N VAL A 76 -13.38 0.04 -5.49
CA VAL A 76 -14.06 0.72 -4.36
C VAL A 76 -13.90 2.22 -4.44
N ASP A 77 -12.76 2.70 -4.94
CA ASP A 77 -12.53 4.13 -5.16
C ASP A 77 -11.66 4.41 -6.39
N ILE A 78 -11.74 5.64 -6.89
CA ILE A 78 -10.99 6.14 -8.06
C ILE A 78 -10.57 7.60 -7.81
N ASP A 79 -9.27 7.84 -7.81
CA ASP A 79 -8.68 9.17 -7.73
C ASP A 79 -8.11 9.61 -9.10
N TYR A 80 -8.31 10.88 -9.45
CA TYR A 80 -8.00 11.47 -10.78
C TYR A 80 -6.95 12.58 -10.72
#